data_AF-A0A1I6K5X8-F1
#
_entry.id   AF-A0A1I6K5X8-F1
#
_cell.length_a   1.000
_cell.length_b   1.000
_cell.length_c   1.000
_cell.angle_alpha   90.00
_cell.angle_beta   90.00
_cell.angle_gamma   90.00
#
_symmetry.space_group_name_H-M   'P 1'
#
loop_
_entity.id
_entity.type
_entity.pdbx_description
1 polymer ?
#
loop_
_entity_poly.entity_id
_entity_poly.type
_entity_poly.pdbx_seq_one_letter_code
_entity_poly.pdbx_strand_id
1 'polypeptide(L)'
;MTQTQFAHPKSNRTDFDIGLVFADQRTGDLRKVVYADDRVVLVRDETAHSTLVPREAFVAELDARYRRRPAADPDVAGGPFERLQDLLAEYERQDGRKAEHKADALREALGRVENPDDDEPVSPEVPFEAVDGIGPSTAAKLRSRGFVTEADVRTASDDALLGVAGVGPANLTAIREFVD
;
A
#
# COMPACT_ATOMS: atom_id res chain seq x y z
N MET A 1 5.32 -7.92 39.22
CA MET A 1 4.85 -7.39 37.92
C MET A 1 5.22 -8.41 36.87
N THR A 2 4.23 -9.14 36.37
CA THR A 2 4.42 -10.27 35.46
C THR A 2 4.78 -9.72 34.08
N GLN A 3 6.03 -9.92 33.67
CA GLN A 3 6.52 -9.57 32.35
C GLN A 3 5.84 -10.54 31.37
N THR A 4 4.77 -10.10 30.70
CA THR A 4 4.15 -10.86 29.60
C THR A 4 5.18 -10.93 28.49
N GLN A 5 5.99 -11.97 28.52
CA GLN A 5 6.89 -12.34 27.44
C GLN A 5 5.98 -12.73 26.27
N PHE A 6 5.84 -11.83 25.30
CA PHE A 6 5.32 -12.18 23.99
C PHE A 6 6.36 -13.12 23.36
N ALA A 7 6.27 -14.40 23.71
CA ALA A 7 6.93 -15.46 23.01
C ALA A 7 6.52 -15.29 21.55
N HIS A 8 7.46 -14.92 20.70
CA HIS A 8 7.25 -15.03 19.27
C HIS A 8 6.88 -16.49 19.06
N PRO A 9 5.65 -16.83 18.60
CA PRO A 9 5.41 -18.18 18.16
C PRO A 9 6.49 -18.41 17.11
N LYS A 10 7.40 -19.35 17.39
CA LYS A 10 8.26 -19.92 16.35
C LYS A 10 7.32 -20.11 15.19
N SER A 11 7.65 -19.53 14.03
CA SER A 11 6.92 -19.73 12.78
C SER A 11 6.95 -21.24 12.52
N ASN A 12 6.02 -21.94 13.16
CA ASN A 12 5.66 -23.30 12.88
C ASN A 12 4.99 -23.11 11.54
N ARG A 13 5.79 -23.24 10.48
CA ARG A 13 5.36 -23.56 9.11
C ARG A 13 4.05 -24.35 9.20
N THR A 14 2.93 -23.66 9.10
CA THR A 14 1.61 -24.22 9.39
C THR A 14 0.85 -24.28 8.08
N ASP A 15 1.26 -25.15 7.16
CA ASP A 15 0.54 -25.67 5.96
C ASP A 15 -0.36 -24.75 5.10
N PHE A 16 -0.39 -23.45 5.37
CA PHE A 16 -1.00 -22.41 4.57
C PHE A 16 0.14 -21.56 4.08
N ASP A 17 0.32 -21.56 2.77
CA ASP A 17 1.24 -20.66 2.12
C ASP A 17 0.73 -19.25 2.37
N ILE A 18 1.45 -18.49 3.21
CA ILE A 18 1.33 -17.03 3.22
C ILE A 18 1.48 -16.60 1.75
N GLY A 19 0.55 -15.80 1.27
CA GLY A 19 0.39 -15.51 -0.16
C GLY A 19 -0.69 -16.32 -0.88
N LEU A 20 -1.36 -17.27 -0.22
CA LEU A 20 -2.48 -18.00 -0.80
C LEU A 20 -3.60 -17.01 -1.20
N VAL A 21 -3.91 -16.99 -2.49
CA VAL A 21 -5.03 -16.23 -3.04
C VAL A 21 -6.26 -17.14 -3.20
N PHE A 22 -7.41 -16.64 -2.79
CA PHE A 22 -8.69 -17.31 -2.90
C PHE A 22 -9.82 -16.33 -3.18
N ALA A 23 -10.89 -16.80 -3.82
CA ALA A 23 -12.13 -16.06 -4.02
C ALA A 23 -13.17 -16.50 -2.99
N ASP A 24 -13.83 -15.55 -2.32
CA ASP A 24 -15.01 -15.86 -1.51
C ASP A 24 -16.21 -16.04 -2.45
N GLN A 25 -16.75 -17.26 -2.56
CA GLN A 25 -17.88 -17.53 -3.46
C GLN A 25 -19.16 -16.78 -3.12
N ARG A 26 -19.29 -16.23 -1.90
CA ARG A 26 -20.47 -15.49 -1.49
C ARG A 26 -20.47 -14.06 -2.04
N THR A 27 -19.31 -13.43 -2.12
CA THR A 27 -19.17 -12.02 -2.52
C THR A 27 -18.51 -11.87 -3.88
N GLY A 28 -17.69 -12.84 -4.29
CA GLY A 28 -16.87 -12.79 -5.50
C GLY A 28 -15.47 -12.22 -5.28
N ASP A 29 -15.22 -11.62 -4.11
CA ASP A 29 -13.98 -10.88 -3.84
C ASP A 29 -12.76 -11.80 -3.81
N LEU A 30 -11.66 -11.35 -4.43
CA LEU A 30 -10.36 -11.97 -4.25
C LEU A 30 -9.74 -11.52 -2.94
N ARG A 31 -9.13 -12.48 -2.25
CA ARG A 31 -8.46 -12.27 -0.96
C ARG A 31 -7.17 -13.05 -0.91
N LYS A 32 -6.19 -12.49 -0.20
CA LYS A 32 -4.87 -13.06 0.01
C LYS A 32 -4.63 -13.33 1.49
N VAL A 33 -4.10 -14.49 1.82
CA VAL A 33 -3.62 -14.78 3.18
C VAL A 33 -2.31 -14.03 3.41
N VAL A 34 -2.29 -13.11 4.37
CA VAL A 34 -1.10 -12.31 4.70
C VAL A 34 -0.46 -12.73 6.04
N TYR A 35 -1.21 -13.43 6.89
CA TYR A 35 -0.70 -14.04 8.12
C TYR A 35 -1.49 -15.28 8.49
N ALA A 36 -0.82 -16.26 9.09
CA ALA A 36 -1.48 -17.39 9.73
C ALA A 36 -0.65 -17.87 10.92
N ASP A 37 -1.33 -18.15 12.03
CA ASP A 37 -0.76 -18.88 13.19
C ASP A 37 -1.63 -20.10 13.52
N ASP A 38 -1.52 -20.66 14.73
CA ASP A 38 -2.30 -21.81 15.18
C ASP A 38 -3.79 -21.51 15.41
N ARG A 39 -4.19 -20.25 15.54
CA ARG A 39 -5.54 -19.82 15.95
C ARG A 39 -6.25 -18.96 14.92
N VAL A 40 -5.51 -18.15 14.17
CA VAL A 40 -6.07 -17.10 13.33
C VAL A 40 -5.39 -17.07 11.96
N VAL A 41 -6.15 -16.57 10.99
CA VAL A 41 -5.70 -16.27 9.64
C VAL A 41 -6.08 -14.82 9.36
N LEU A 42 -5.11 -13.99 9.00
CA LEU A 42 -5.36 -12.64 8.50
C LEU A 42 -5.45 -12.71 6.99
N VAL A 43 -6.59 -12.26 6.45
CA VAL A 43 -6.83 -12.21 5.02
C VAL A 43 -7.01 -10.76 4.61
N ARG A 44 -6.51 -10.39 3.43
CA ARG A 44 -6.64 -9.05 2.88
C ARG A 44 -7.36 -9.10 1.55
N ASP A 45 -8.29 -8.19 1.31
CA ASP A 45 -8.98 -8.05 0.03
C ASP A 45 -8.28 -7.06 -0.91
N GLU A 46 -8.82 -6.92 -2.12
CA GLU A 46 -8.33 -6.01 -3.16
C GLU A 46 -8.41 -4.52 -2.76
N THR A 47 -9.18 -4.18 -1.72
CA THR A 47 -9.29 -2.79 -1.19
C THR A 47 -8.31 -2.53 -0.04
N ALA A 48 -7.31 -3.41 0.12
CA ALA A 48 -6.34 -3.41 1.22
C ALA A 48 -6.94 -3.62 2.63
N HIS A 49 -8.24 -3.88 2.75
CA HIS A 49 -8.89 -4.10 4.04
C HIS A 49 -8.53 -5.49 4.58
N SER A 50 -8.10 -5.52 5.85
CA SER A 50 -7.64 -6.75 6.50
C SER A 50 -8.71 -7.31 7.44
N THR A 51 -9.02 -8.59 7.31
CA THR A 51 -9.99 -9.31 8.13
C THR A 51 -9.32 -10.45 8.86
N LEU A 52 -9.55 -10.54 10.17
CA LEU A 52 -9.03 -11.61 11.01
C LEU A 52 -10.09 -12.71 11.16
N VAL A 53 -9.74 -13.92 10.76
CA VAL A 53 -10.65 -15.07 10.71
C VAL A 53 -10.11 -16.18 11.61
N PRO A 54 -10.94 -16.87 12.40
CA PRO A 54 -10.51 -18.06 13.13
C PRO A 54 -10.00 -19.13 12.15
N ARG A 55 -8.82 -19.69 12.42
CA ARG A 55 -8.17 -20.65 11.54
C ARG A 55 -9.05 -21.86 11.27
N GLU A 56 -9.64 -22.43 12.32
CA GLU A 56 -10.51 -23.60 12.20
C GLU A 56 -11.68 -23.35 11.23
N ALA A 57 -12.33 -22.20 11.34
CA ALA A 57 -13.41 -21.80 10.44
C ALA A 57 -12.90 -21.59 9.01
N PHE A 58 -11.75 -20.93 8.86
CA PHE A 58 -11.13 -20.72 7.55
C PHE A 58 -10.80 -22.04 6.85
N VAL A 59 -10.21 -23.00 7.56
CA VAL A 59 -9.89 -24.34 7.04
C VAL A 59 -11.16 -25.09 6.64
N ALA A 60 -12.19 -25.07 7.49
CA ALA A 60 -13.45 -25.75 7.22
C ALA A 60 -14.18 -25.18 5.99
N GLU A 61 -14.00 -23.88 5.73
CA GLU A 61 -14.60 -23.19 4.58
C GLU A 61 -13.71 -23.21 3.32
N LEU A 62 -12.45 -23.63 3.45
CA LEU A 62 -11.51 -23.71 2.33
C LEU A 62 -11.95 -24.78 1.34
N ASP A 63 -11.85 -24.48 0.04
CA ASP A 63 -12.35 -25.29 -1.09
C ASP A 63 -13.88 -25.47 -1.16
N ALA A 64 -14.64 -25.10 -0.11
CA ALA A 64 -16.09 -24.99 -0.15
C ALA A 64 -16.54 -23.56 -0.50
N ARG A 65 -16.34 -22.61 0.41
CA ARG A 65 -16.65 -21.18 0.22
C ARG A 65 -15.45 -20.43 -0.34
N TYR A 66 -14.25 -20.69 0.18
CA TYR A 66 -13.03 -20.04 -0.27
C TYR A 66 -12.38 -20.87 -1.38
N ARG A 67 -12.56 -20.45 -2.63
CA ARG A 67 -12.01 -21.18 -3.77
C ARG A 67 -10.62 -20.69 -4.09
N ARG A 68 -9.62 -21.56 -4.01
CA ARG A 68 -8.23 -21.19 -4.33
C ARG A 68 -8.09 -20.65 -5.76
N ARG A 69 -7.33 -19.58 -5.89
CA ARG A 69 -6.99 -18.87 -7.13
C ARG A 69 -5.49 -18.54 -7.15
N PRO A 70 -4.59 -19.54 -7.10
CA PRO A 70 -3.15 -19.31 -6.96
C PRO A 70 -2.50 -18.60 -8.15
N ALA A 71 -3.16 -18.57 -9.31
CA ALA A 71 -2.70 -17.84 -10.50
C ALA A 71 -3.26 -16.41 -10.59
N ALA A 72 -4.15 -16.01 -9.68
CA ALA A 72 -4.58 -14.63 -9.56
C ALA A 72 -3.55 -13.90 -8.68
N ASP A 73 -3.03 -12.78 -9.17
CA ASP A 73 -2.20 -11.86 -8.40
C ASP A 73 -3.04 -10.61 -8.15
N PRO A 74 -3.93 -10.62 -7.14
CA PRO A 74 -4.63 -9.41 -6.79
C PRO A 74 -3.56 -8.44 -6.30
N ASP A 75 -3.58 -7.20 -6.82
CA ASP A 75 -2.70 -6.11 -6.40
C ASP A 75 -3.07 -5.68 -4.98
N VAL A 76 -2.86 -6.60 -4.05
CA VAL A 76 -3.02 -6.41 -2.64
C VAL A 76 -1.71 -5.78 -2.21
N ALA A 77 -1.61 -4.47 -2.44
CA ALA A 77 -0.49 -3.65 -2.03
C ALA A 77 -0.05 -4.05 -0.63
N GLY A 78 1.26 -4.16 -0.44
CA GLY A 78 1.89 -4.60 0.81
C GLY A 78 1.37 -3.78 1.98
N GLY A 79 0.36 -4.29 2.66
CA GLY A 79 -0.41 -3.48 3.60
C GLY A 79 0.30 -3.37 4.94
N PRO A 80 -0.33 -2.77 5.96
CA PRO A 80 0.33 -2.37 7.20
C PRO A 80 1.16 -3.48 7.84
N PHE A 81 0.66 -4.72 7.80
CA PHE A 81 1.33 -5.87 8.37
C PHE A 81 2.63 -6.28 7.65
N GLU A 82 2.66 -6.28 6.32
CA GLU A 82 3.87 -6.61 5.56
C GLU A 82 4.93 -5.52 5.77
N ARG A 83 4.52 -4.26 5.79
CA ARG A 83 5.41 -3.13 6.11
C ARG A 83 5.99 -3.20 7.52
N LEU A 84 5.20 -3.68 8.49
CA LEU A 84 5.70 -3.93 9.85
C LEU A 84 6.72 -5.06 9.89
N GLN A 85 6.58 -6.09 9.05
CA GLN A 85 7.59 -7.14 8.92
C GLN A 85 8.88 -6.62 8.29
N ASP A 86 8.78 -5.81 7.23
CA ASP A 86 9.94 -5.19 6.59
C ASP A 86 10.70 -4.28 7.56
N LEU A 87 9.96 -3.47 8.31
CA LEU A 87 10.50 -2.61 9.36
C LEU A 87 11.17 -3.43 10.47
N LEU A 88 10.53 -4.51 10.93
CA LEU A 88 11.11 -5.41 11.91
C LEU A 88 12.42 -6.02 11.41
N ALA A 89 12.46 -6.49 10.16
CA ALA A 89 13.66 -7.05 9.54
C ALA A 89 14.78 -6.00 9.39
N GLU A 90 14.45 -4.73 9.17
CA GLU A 90 15.40 -3.62 9.20
C GLU A 90 15.99 -3.41 10.60
N TYR A 91 15.15 -3.28 11.62
CA TYR A 91 15.61 -3.09 13.00
C TYR A 91 16.39 -4.28 13.55
N GLU A 92 16.06 -5.51 13.15
CA GLU A 92 16.83 -6.70 13.52
C GLU A 92 18.26 -6.68 12.95
N ARG A 93 18.48 -5.99 11.83
CA ARG A 93 19.81 -5.81 11.21
C ARG A 93 20.62 -4.68 11.86
N GLN A 94 19.99 -3.75 12.57
CA GLN A 94 20.69 -2.68 13.27
C GLN A 94 21.33 -3.18 14.57
N ASP A 95 22.62 -2.86 14.76
CA ASP A 95 23.38 -3.31 15.93
C ASP A 95 23.19 -2.35 17.12
N GLY A 96 22.92 -2.90 18.32
CA GLY A 96 22.70 -2.13 19.55
C GLY A 96 21.24 -1.83 19.90
N ARG A 97 20.53 -2.79 20.52
CA ARG A 97 19.15 -2.57 21.02
C ARG A 97 19.12 -1.77 22.34
N LYS A 98 19.33 -0.45 22.30
CA LYS A 98 19.04 0.42 23.47
C LYS A 98 17.53 0.69 23.58
N ALA A 99 17.06 1.12 24.75
CA ALA A 99 15.64 1.40 24.99
C ALA A 99 15.08 2.47 24.04
N GLU A 100 15.90 3.44 23.63
CA GLU A 100 15.57 4.49 22.67
C GLU A 100 15.25 3.92 21.28
N HIS A 101 16.09 3.02 20.75
CA HIS A 101 15.84 2.32 19.48
C HIS A 101 14.52 1.55 19.44
N LYS A 102 14.07 1.01 20.60
CA LYS A 102 12.77 0.33 20.68
C LYS A 102 11.60 1.32 20.63
N ALA A 103 11.76 2.49 21.24
CA ALA A 103 10.72 3.52 21.23
C ALA A 103 10.55 4.11 19.81
N ASP A 104 11.64 4.32 19.09
CA ASP A 104 11.61 4.78 17.69
C ASP A 104 10.99 3.73 16.76
N ALA A 105 11.39 2.47 16.89
CA ALA A 105 10.77 1.37 16.15
C ALA A 105 9.24 1.28 16.38
N LEU A 106 8.79 1.46 17.63
CA LEU A 106 7.36 1.44 17.96
C LEU A 106 6.61 2.66 17.41
N ARG A 107 7.22 3.84 17.38
CA ARG A 107 6.62 5.04 16.78
C ARG A 107 6.46 4.89 15.27
N GLU A 108 7.48 4.37 14.60
CA GLU A 108 7.43 4.10 13.15
C GLU A 108 6.45 3.00 12.79
N ALA A 109 6.36 1.96 13.62
CA ALA A 109 5.36 0.91 13.49
C ALA A 109 3.94 1.48 13.61
N LEU A 110 3.72 2.37 14.60
CA LEU A 110 2.42 2.99 14.82
C LEU A 110 2.01 3.89 13.64
N GLY A 111 2.94 4.71 13.12
CA GLY A 111 2.67 5.58 11.96
C GLY A 111 2.19 4.81 10.73
N ARG A 112 2.76 3.63 10.47
CA ARG A 112 2.37 2.77 9.33
C ARG A 112 1.04 2.05 9.49
N VAL A 113 0.55 1.94 10.73
CA VAL A 113 -0.78 1.40 11.04
C VAL A 113 -1.82 2.50 11.01
N GLU A 114 -1.50 3.69 11.53
CA GLU A 114 -2.40 4.84 11.57
C GLU A 114 -2.64 5.42 10.17
N ASN A 115 -1.59 5.51 9.35
CA ASN A 115 -1.67 6.03 7.99
C ASN A 115 -1.22 4.95 6.99
N PRO A 116 -2.12 4.02 6.63
CA PRO A 116 -1.76 2.94 5.74
C PRO A 116 -1.45 3.40 4.30
N ASP A 117 -1.81 4.62 3.93
CA ASP A 117 -1.67 5.15 2.56
C ASP A 117 -0.58 6.23 2.44
N ASP A 118 0.07 6.63 3.55
CA ASP A 118 1.10 7.70 3.58
C ASP A 118 2.45 7.28 2.95
N ASP A 119 2.59 6.02 2.52
CA ASP A 119 3.72 5.49 1.75
C ASP A 119 3.34 5.28 0.27
N GLU A 120 2.33 5.97 -0.28
CA GLU A 120 2.31 6.20 -1.74
C GLU A 120 3.65 6.86 -2.11
N PRO A 121 4.39 6.35 -3.12
CA PRO A 121 5.62 7.00 -3.53
C PRO A 121 5.27 8.45 -3.84
N VAL A 122 5.79 9.38 -3.03
CA VAL A 122 5.53 10.82 -3.19
C VAL A 122 6.05 11.17 -4.57
N SER A 123 5.15 11.21 -5.54
CA SER A 123 5.51 11.47 -6.91
C SER A 123 6.06 12.90 -6.93
N PRO A 124 7.25 13.12 -7.51
CA PRO A 124 7.90 14.41 -7.39
C PRO A 124 6.99 15.52 -7.91
N GLU A 125 7.05 16.69 -7.27
CA GLU A 125 6.30 17.87 -7.72
C GLU A 125 6.80 18.25 -9.12
N VAL A 126 5.87 18.53 -10.03
CA VAL A 126 6.23 18.99 -11.39
C VAL A 126 6.65 20.46 -11.30
N PRO A 127 7.88 20.82 -11.68
CA PRO A 127 8.28 22.22 -11.82
C PRO A 127 7.69 22.77 -13.13
N PHE A 128 6.38 23.03 -13.13
CA PHE A 128 5.63 23.44 -14.33
C PHE A 128 6.26 24.62 -15.08
N GLU A 129 6.93 25.54 -14.38
CA GLU A 129 7.63 26.68 -14.98
C GLU A 129 8.85 26.28 -15.82
N ALA A 130 9.35 25.05 -15.71
CA ALA A 130 10.39 24.49 -16.55
C ALA A 130 9.84 23.84 -17.84
N VAL A 131 8.52 23.69 -17.97
CA VAL A 131 7.88 23.15 -19.17
C VAL A 131 7.76 24.26 -20.21
N ASP A 132 8.18 23.96 -21.44
CA ASP A 132 8.15 24.93 -22.53
C ASP A 132 6.74 25.50 -22.76
N GLY A 133 6.65 26.82 -22.78
CA GLY A 133 5.40 27.55 -22.95
C GLY A 133 4.52 27.66 -21.69
N ILE A 134 4.96 27.14 -20.54
CA ILE A 134 4.26 27.30 -19.26
C ILE A 134 4.92 28.40 -18.43
N GLY A 135 4.20 29.51 -18.26
CA GLY A 135 4.62 30.60 -17.37
C GLY A 135 4.11 30.43 -15.93
N PRO A 136 4.60 31.26 -14.98
CA PRO A 136 4.24 31.19 -13.56
C PRO A 136 2.72 31.28 -13.29
N SER A 137 2.00 32.07 -14.09
CA SER A 137 0.54 32.20 -13.96
C SER A 137 -0.21 30.92 -14.35
N THR A 138 0.27 30.21 -15.36
CA THR A 138 -0.33 28.94 -15.79
C THR A 138 0.03 27.83 -14.81
N ALA A 139 1.29 27.78 -14.36
CA ALA A 139 1.75 26.86 -13.32
C ALA A 139 0.94 27.00 -12.01
N ALA A 140 0.71 28.23 -11.55
CA ALA A 140 -0.11 28.48 -10.36
C ALA A 140 -1.55 27.96 -10.52
N LYS A 141 -2.13 28.05 -11.72
CA LYS A 141 -3.48 27.54 -12.00
C LYS A 141 -3.52 26.01 -12.02
N LEU A 142 -2.51 25.36 -12.58
CA LEU A 142 -2.36 23.90 -12.55
C LEU A 142 -2.33 23.40 -11.11
N ARG A 143 -1.46 23.99 -10.26
CA ARG A 143 -1.40 23.66 -8.83
C ARG A 143 -2.72 23.92 -8.11
N SER A 144 -3.39 25.05 -8.38
CA SER A 144 -4.69 25.37 -7.78
C SER A 144 -5.82 24.41 -8.17
N ARG A 145 -5.66 23.68 -9.28
CA ARG A 145 -6.59 22.65 -9.77
C ARG A 145 -6.27 21.27 -9.23
N GLY A 146 -5.21 21.13 -8.41
CA GLY A 146 -4.79 19.86 -7.81
C GLY A 146 -3.76 19.11 -8.63
N PHE A 147 -3.26 19.66 -9.75
CA PHE A 147 -2.16 19.05 -10.48
C PHE A 147 -0.85 19.55 -9.89
N VAL A 148 -0.24 18.75 -9.02
CA VAL A 148 0.96 19.14 -8.27
C VAL A 148 2.11 18.19 -8.61
N THR A 149 1.85 16.89 -8.67
CA THR A 149 2.85 15.85 -8.84
C THR A 149 2.83 15.22 -10.23
N GLU A 150 3.89 14.51 -10.61
CA GLU A 150 3.93 13.78 -11.87
C GLU A 150 2.79 12.76 -11.96
N ALA A 151 2.45 12.09 -10.86
CA ALA A 151 1.32 11.15 -10.78
C ALA A 151 -0.03 11.84 -11.03
N ASP A 152 -0.26 13.03 -10.46
CA ASP A 152 -1.48 13.81 -10.73
C ASP A 152 -1.62 14.12 -12.22
N VAL A 153 -0.50 14.47 -12.86
CA VAL A 153 -0.47 14.75 -14.30
C VAL A 153 -0.71 13.48 -15.10
N ARG A 154 0.01 12.38 -14.83
CA ARG A 154 -0.13 11.10 -15.55
C ARG A 154 -1.55 10.53 -15.46
N THR A 155 -2.21 10.64 -14.31
CA THR A 155 -3.57 10.13 -14.08
C THR A 155 -4.67 11.08 -14.54
N ALA A 156 -4.40 12.38 -14.65
CA ALA A 156 -5.35 13.35 -15.18
C ALA A 156 -5.76 12.99 -16.62
N SER A 157 -7.01 13.31 -16.99
CA SER A 157 -7.42 13.27 -18.38
C SER A 157 -6.90 14.50 -19.14
N ASP A 158 -6.69 14.35 -20.44
CA ASP A 158 -6.26 15.46 -21.30
C ASP A 158 -7.25 16.63 -21.27
N ASP A 159 -8.55 16.34 -21.19
CA ASP A 159 -9.60 17.36 -21.05
C ASP A 159 -9.49 18.14 -19.73
N ALA A 160 -9.08 17.48 -18.64
CA ALA A 160 -8.90 18.13 -17.35
C ALA A 160 -7.73 19.11 -17.37
N LEU A 161 -6.63 18.75 -18.05
CA LEU A 161 -5.46 19.61 -18.24
C LEU A 161 -5.75 20.76 -19.22
N LEU A 162 -6.41 20.50 -20.36
CA LEU A 162 -6.84 21.52 -21.32
C LEU A 162 -7.89 22.48 -20.75
N GLY A 163 -8.66 22.03 -19.76
CA GLY A 163 -9.60 22.87 -19.02
C GLY A 163 -8.95 23.94 -18.14
N VAL A 164 -7.61 23.96 -18.03
CA VAL A 164 -6.86 24.98 -17.28
C VAL A 164 -6.56 26.18 -18.18
N ALA A 165 -7.05 27.36 -17.78
CA ALA A 165 -6.88 28.58 -18.56
C ALA A 165 -5.40 28.97 -18.73
N GLY A 166 -4.89 28.82 -19.97
CA GLY A 166 -3.48 29.03 -20.31
C GLY A 166 -2.76 27.75 -20.73
N VAL A 167 -3.43 26.59 -20.71
CA VAL A 167 -2.95 25.33 -21.27
C VAL A 167 -3.61 25.09 -22.63
N GLY A 168 -2.81 25.14 -23.70
CA GLY A 168 -3.24 24.74 -25.04
C GLY A 168 -2.77 23.33 -25.41
N PRO A 169 -3.14 22.82 -26.60
CA PRO A 169 -2.71 21.50 -27.07
C PRO A 169 -1.20 21.30 -27.10
N ALA A 170 -0.44 22.31 -27.52
CA ALA A 170 1.03 22.25 -27.52
C ALA A 170 1.61 22.18 -26.10
N ASN A 171 1.02 22.90 -25.15
CA ASN A 171 1.40 22.84 -23.74
C ASN A 171 1.06 21.49 -23.12
N LEU A 172 -0.10 20.92 -23.45
CA LEU A 172 -0.49 19.58 -22.99
C LEU A 172 0.55 18.54 -23.43
N THR A 173 0.96 18.54 -24.70
CA THR A 173 2.00 17.65 -25.20
C THR A 173 3.31 17.83 -24.43
N ALA A 174 3.77 19.07 -24.24
CA ALA A 174 5.01 19.34 -23.50
C ALA A 174 4.91 18.90 -22.02
N ILE A 175 3.76 19.08 -21.37
CA ILE A 175 3.53 18.61 -20.00
C ILE A 175 3.58 17.08 -19.94
N ARG A 176 2.97 16.39 -20.90
CA ARG A 176 2.98 14.91 -20.99
C ARG A 176 4.39 14.37 -21.21
N GLU A 177 5.11 14.93 -22.18
CA GLU A 177 6.52 14.57 -22.46
C GLU A 177 7.45 14.86 -21.28
N PHE A 178 7.15 15.88 -20.47
CA PHE A 178 7.97 16.21 -19.30
C PHE A 178 7.82 15.18 -18.17
N VAL A 179 6.66 14.52 -18.05
CA VAL A 179 6.38 13.56 -16.98
C VAL A 179 6.42 12.10 -17.45
N ASP A 180 6.65 11.81 -18.72
CA ASP A 180 6.90 10.45 -19.22
C ASP A 180 8.36 10.03 -19.00
#